data_AF-A0A6L9KVG3-F1
#
_entry.id   AF-A0A6L9KVG3-F1
#
_cell.length_a   1.000
_cell.length_b   1.000
_cell.length_c   1.000
_cell.angle_alpha   90.00
_cell.angle_beta   90.00
_cell.angle_gamma   90.00
#
_symmetry.space_group_name_H-M   'P 1'
#
loop_
_entity.id
_entity.type
_entity.pdbx_description
1 polymer ?
#
loop_
_entity_poly.entity_id
_entity_poly.type
_entity_poly.pdbx_seq_one_letter_code
_entity_poly.pdbx_strand_id
1 'polypeptide(L)'
;MSLHMLIRLLHLASPTLPVGAYSYSQGLEWAVDSGVVQDEATAGQWIADTLRWSMSRWEAPLVGRLIEMWRSLEKVEKGTDPILGSVPFSTISEFNDGFLAARETAELRAETVQMGYSCLKVLPELFDGAASGTWLTTLPEPAFPTVWS
;
A
#
# COMPACT_ATOMS: atom_id res chain seq x y z
N MET A 1 -14.75 -11.27 12.90
CA MET A 1 -13.59 -10.40 13.20
C MET A 1 -13.70 -9.94 14.65
N SER A 2 -12.65 -10.03 15.46
CA SER A 2 -12.70 -9.57 16.86
C SER A 2 -12.68 -8.04 16.92
N LEU A 3 -13.20 -7.46 18.02
CA LEU A 3 -13.17 -6.01 18.24
C LEU A 3 -11.74 -5.44 18.21
N HIS A 4 -10.78 -6.17 18.80
CA HIS A 4 -9.36 -5.82 18.77
C HIS A 4 -8.81 -5.71 17.34
N MET A 5 -9.17 -6.65 16.46
CA MET A 5 -8.75 -6.62 15.06
C MET A 5 -9.36 -5.42 14.31
N LEU A 6 -10.63 -5.11 14.57
CA LEU A 6 -11.29 -3.94 13.97
C LEU A 6 -10.57 -2.63 14.35
N ILE A 7 -10.23 -2.47 15.64
CA ILE A 7 -9.53 -1.26 16.12
C ILE A 7 -8.17 -1.10 15.45
N ARG A 8 -7.40 -2.19 15.30
CA ARG A 8 -6.11 -2.16 14.60
C ARG A 8 -6.26 -1.79 13.12
N LEU A 9 -7.27 -2.33 12.44
CA LEU A 9 -7.58 -1.95 11.07
C LEU A 9 -7.99 -0.48 10.94
N LEU A 10 -8.78 0.04 11.87
CA LEU A 10 -9.15 1.46 11.88
C LEU A 10 -7.93 2.37 12.12
N HIS A 11 -6.99 1.97 12.98
CA HIS A 11 -5.72 2.68 13.13
C HIS A 11 -4.88 2.64 11.85
N LEU A 12 -4.78 1.47 11.22
CA LEU A 12 -4.05 1.31 9.95
C LEU A 12 -4.67 2.10 8.80
N ALA A 13 -6.00 2.27 8.78
CA ALA A 13 -6.73 3.05 7.79
C ALA A 13 -6.86 4.55 8.15
N SER A 14 -6.35 4.96 9.31
CA SER A 14 -6.47 6.35 9.75
C SER A 14 -5.67 7.27 8.82
N PRO A 15 -6.21 8.43 8.41
CA PRO A 15 -5.42 9.41 7.67
C PRO A 15 -4.27 9.95 8.54
N THR A 16 -4.36 9.86 9.88
CA THR A 16 -3.29 10.22 10.81
C THR A 16 -2.21 9.15 11.00
N LEU A 17 -2.23 8.06 10.22
CA LEU A 17 -1.17 7.06 10.25
C LEU A 17 0.19 7.75 9.96
N PRO A 18 1.22 7.58 10.81
CA PRO A 18 2.47 8.34 10.71
C PRO A 18 3.40 7.79 9.62
N VAL A 19 2.91 7.78 8.37
CA VAL A 19 3.65 7.35 7.18
C VAL A 19 4.10 8.49 6.29
N GLY A 20 3.64 9.72 6.55
CA GLY A 20 3.99 10.91 5.76
C GLY A 20 3.06 11.21 4.59
N ALA A 21 1.93 10.52 4.47
CA ALA A 21 1.00 10.66 3.33
C ALA A 21 0.49 12.09 3.11
N TYR A 22 0.33 12.89 4.17
CA TYR A 22 -0.15 14.28 4.06
C TYR A 22 0.80 15.22 3.30
N SER A 23 2.07 14.85 3.14
CA SER A 23 3.06 15.69 2.49
C SER A 23 2.99 15.66 0.95
N TYR A 24 2.13 14.81 0.38
CA TYR A 24 2.12 14.54 -1.05
C TYR A 24 0.74 14.82 -1.66
N SER A 25 0.72 15.63 -2.71
CA SER A 25 -0.51 16.05 -3.39
C SER A 25 -0.88 15.18 -4.59
N GLN A 26 0.02 14.29 -5.05
CA GLN A 26 -0.21 13.38 -6.19
C GLN A 26 -0.70 14.14 -7.46
N GLY A 27 -0.20 15.36 -7.67
CA GLY A 27 -0.57 16.21 -8.80
C GLY A 27 -1.82 17.07 -8.61
N LEU A 28 -2.52 16.96 -7.48
CA LEU A 28 -3.70 17.80 -7.19
C LEU A 28 -3.33 19.29 -7.11
N GLU A 29 -2.18 19.62 -6.52
CA GLU A 29 -1.72 21.02 -6.43
C GLU A 29 -1.55 21.64 -7.82
N TRP A 30 -0.96 20.91 -8.76
CA TRP A 30 -0.85 21.35 -10.15
C TRP A 30 -2.23 21.46 -10.83
N ALA A 31 -3.14 20.53 -10.57
CA ALA A 31 -4.49 20.57 -11.12
C ALA A 31 -5.25 21.83 -10.65
N VAL A 32 -5.01 22.26 -9.41
CA VAL A 32 -5.54 23.53 -8.88
C VAL A 32 -4.84 24.73 -9.53
N ASP A 33 -3.52 24.76 -9.57
CA ASP A 33 -2.74 25.90 -10.10
C ASP A 33 -3.01 26.14 -11.61
N SER A 34 -3.21 25.08 -12.37
CA SER A 34 -3.54 25.13 -13.80
C SER A 34 -5.01 25.46 -14.09
N GLY A 35 -5.87 25.54 -13.07
CA GLY A 35 -7.31 25.79 -13.21
C GLY A 35 -8.14 24.58 -13.67
N VAL A 36 -7.56 23.38 -13.75
CA VAL A 36 -8.31 22.14 -14.01
C VAL A 36 -9.29 21.85 -12.86
N VAL A 37 -8.87 22.10 -11.63
CA VAL A 37 -9.70 22.02 -10.42
C VAL A 37 -9.88 23.43 -9.86
N GLN A 38 -11.10 23.94 -9.91
CA GLN A 38 -11.42 25.33 -9.52
C GLN A 38 -12.64 25.44 -8.61
N ASP A 39 -13.40 24.36 -8.45
CA ASP A 39 -14.60 24.28 -7.62
C ASP A 39 -14.84 22.83 -7.16
N GLU A 40 -15.88 22.63 -6.34
CA GLU A 40 -16.24 21.32 -5.81
C GLU A 40 -16.55 20.30 -6.92
N ALA A 41 -17.22 20.71 -7.99
CA ALA A 41 -17.63 19.81 -9.07
C ALA A 41 -16.41 19.30 -9.85
N THR A 42 -15.49 20.19 -10.19
CA THR A 42 -14.24 19.86 -10.89
C THR A 42 -13.28 19.05 -10.01
N ALA A 43 -13.22 19.32 -8.70
CA ALA A 43 -12.49 18.48 -7.74
C ALA A 43 -13.07 17.06 -7.67
N GLY A 44 -14.40 16.94 -7.58
CA GLY A 44 -15.08 15.65 -7.59
C GLY A 44 -14.80 14.84 -8.85
N GLN A 45 -14.79 15.50 -10.02
CA GLN A 45 -14.43 14.85 -11.29
C GLN A 45 -12.96 14.39 -11.29
N TRP A 46 -12.03 15.22 -10.83
CA TRP A 46 -10.61 14.87 -10.74
C TRP A 46 -10.35 13.66 -9.83
N ILE A 47 -11.02 13.61 -8.68
CA ILE A 47 -10.94 12.45 -7.76
C ILE A 47 -11.52 11.21 -8.42
N ALA A 48 -12.70 11.32 -9.05
CA ALA A 48 -13.33 10.21 -9.74
C ALA A 48 -12.45 9.64 -10.86
N ASP A 49 -11.79 10.51 -11.63
CA ASP A 49 -10.87 10.10 -12.69
C ASP A 49 -9.60 9.44 -12.11
N THR A 50 -9.03 9.99 -11.03
CA THR A 50 -7.89 9.38 -10.35
C THR A 50 -8.22 7.97 -9.84
N LEU A 51 -9.39 7.81 -9.21
CA LEU A 51 -9.90 6.51 -8.76
C LEU A 51 -10.12 5.56 -9.94
N ARG A 52 -10.69 6.05 -11.04
CA ARG A 52 -11.05 5.24 -12.21
C ARG A 52 -9.83 4.80 -13.00
N TRP A 53 -8.89 5.70 -13.29
CA TRP A 53 -7.82 5.44 -14.25
C TRP A 53 -6.53 4.95 -13.61
N SER A 54 -6.22 5.39 -12.39
CA SER A 54 -5.05 4.93 -11.65
C SER A 54 -5.42 3.81 -10.66
N MET A 55 -6.19 4.15 -9.61
CA MET A 55 -6.37 3.23 -8.48
C MET A 55 -7.10 1.95 -8.87
N SER A 56 -8.24 2.02 -9.58
CA SER A 56 -9.04 0.83 -9.87
C SER A 56 -8.43 -0.11 -10.91
N ARG A 57 -7.53 0.41 -11.76
CA ARG A 57 -6.96 -0.31 -12.90
C ARG A 57 -5.64 -0.98 -12.55
N TRP A 58 -4.93 -0.46 -11.55
CA TRP A 58 -3.61 -0.93 -11.19
C TRP A 58 -3.45 -1.14 -9.69
N GLU A 59 -3.54 -0.07 -8.89
CA GLU A 59 -3.11 -0.12 -7.49
C GLU A 59 -4.02 -1.00 -6.61
N ALA A 60 -5.33 -0.84 -6.72
CA ALA A 60 -6.29 -1.61 -5.92
C ALA A 60 -6.30 -3.11 -6.29
N PRO A 61 -6.31 -3.50 -7.59
CA PRO A 61 -6.12 -4.91 -7.95
C PRO A 61 -4.81 -5.49 -7.43
N LEU A 62 -3.70 -4.73 -7.52
CA LEU A 62 -2.39 -5.15 -7.02
C LEU A 62 -2.42 -5.40 -5.49
N VAL A 63 -2.98 -4.48 -4.72
CA VAL A 63 -3.17 -4.65 -3.26
C VAL A 63 -4.03 -5.87 -2.96
N GLY A 64 -5.12 -6.08 -3.71
CA GLY A 64 -5.96 -7.28 -3.56
C GLY A 64 -5.17 -8.57 -3.74
N ARG A 65 -4.29 -8.62 -4.75
CA ARG A 65 -3.42 -9.79 -4.98
C ARG A 65 -2.39 -9.98 -3.87
N LEU A 66 -1.78 -8.91 -3.36
CA LEU A 66 -0.86 -8.99 -2.24
C LEU A 66 -1.56 -9.56 -0.99
N ILE A 67 -2.75 -9.07 -0.64
CA ILE A 67 -3.56 -9.59 0.48
C ILE A 67 -3.85 -11.10 0.30
N GLU A 68 -4.19 -11.55 -0.91
CA GLU A 68 -4.40 -12.96 -1.21
C GLU A 68 -3.14 -13.80 -1.02
N MET A 69 -1.97 -13.27 -1.41
CA MET A 69 -0.68 -13.92 -1.21
C MET A 69 -0.33 -14.03 0.28
N TRP A 70 -0.52 -12.96 1.06
CA TRP A 70 -0.30 -12.98 2.51
C TRP A 70 -1.16 -14.00 3.22
N ARG A 71 -2.45 -14.06 2.89
CA ARG A 71 -3.38 -15.08 3.43
C ARG A 71 -2.97 -16.49 3.05
N SER A 72 -2.43 -16.68 1.85
CA SER A 72 -1.95 -17.99 1.39
C SER A 72 -0.72 -18.44 2.17
N LEU A 73 0.24 -17.52 2.38
CA LEU A 73 1.42 -17.75 3.21
C LEU A 73 1.05 -18.11 4.66
N GLU A 74 0.12 -17.37 5.26
CA GLU A 74 -0.36 -17.64 6.62
C GLU A 74 -0.95 -19.05 6.76
N LYS A 75 -1.72 -19.52 5.76
CA LYS A 75 -2.31 -20.87 5.78
C LYS A 75 -1.24 -21.96 5.71
N VAL A 76 -0.22 -21.77 4.86
CA VAL A 76 0.92 -22.68 4.72
C VAL A 76 1.72 -22.74 6.02
N GLU A 77 2.04 -21.58 6.62
CA GLU A 77 2.76 -21.51 7.90
C GLU A 77 2.01 -22.22 9.03
N LYS A 78 0.67 -22.09 9.06
CA LYS A 78 -0.19 -22.78 10.04
C LYS A 78 -0.48 -24.24 9.69
N GLY A 79 0.00 -24.75 8.55
CA GLY A 79 -0.25 -26.12 8.08
C GLY A 79 -1.73 -26.42 7.79
N THR A 80 -2.53 -25.38 7.52
CA THR A 80 -4.00 -25.50 7.33
C THR A 80 -4.42 -25.68 5.89
N ASP A 81 -3.50 -25.55 4.94
CA ASP A 81 -3.73 -25.84 3.51
C ASP A 81 -2.46 -26.42 2.87
N PRO A 82 -2.37 -27.75 2.70
CA PRO A 82 -1.21 -28.41 2.10
C PRO A 82 -1.24 -28.45 0.56
N ILE A 83 -2.30 -27.96 -0.09
CA ILE A 83 -2.51 -28.08 -1.54
C ILE A 83 -2.06 -26.82 -2.28
N LEU A 84 -2.16 -25.64 -1.64
CA LEU A 84 -1.58 -24.42 -2.22
C LEU A 84 -0.05 -24.46 -2.08
N GLY A 85 0.65 -24.63 -3.20
CA GLY A 85 2.09 -24.40 -3.24
C GLY A 85 2.39 -23.00 -2.70
N SER A 86 3.32 -22.91 -1.75
CA SER A 86 3.71 -21.64 -1.12
C SER A 86 3.97 -20.59 -2.21
N VAL A 87 3.30 -19.44 -2.15
CA VAL A 87 3.66 -18.31 -3.01
C VAL A 87 5.10 -17.93 -2.65
N PRO A 88 6.06 -18.02 -3.58
CA PRO A 88 7.44 -17.66 -3.25
C PRO A 88 7.51 -16.20 -2.81
N PHE A 89 8.33 -15.89 -1.82
CA PHE A 89 8.58 -14.50 -1.41
C PHE A 89 9.09 -13.63 -2.57
N SER A 90 9.76 -14.25 -3.56
CA SER A 90 10.17 -13.58 -4.79
C SER A 90 8.99 -13.03 -5.60
N THR A 91 7.83 -13.70 -5.59
CA THR A 91 6.64 -13.21 -6.29
C THR A 91 6.11 -11.93 -5.66
N ILE A 92 6.13 -11.81 -4.33
CA ILE A 92 5.74 -10.56 -3.67
C ILE A 92 6.74 -9.44 -3.99
N SER A 93 8.03 -9.77 -4.08
CA SER A 93 9.08 -8.82 -4.53
C SER A 93 8.85 -8.36 -5.98
N GLU A 94 8.44 -9.24 -6.88
CA GLU A 94 8.09 -8.86 -8.27
C GLU A 94 6.90 -7.90 -8.31
N PHE A 95 5.89 -8.09 -7.45
CA PHE A 95 4.76 -7.16 -7.36
C PHE A 95 5.18 -5.79 -6.78
N ASN A 96 6.07 -5.79 -5.80
CA ASN A 96 6.70 -4.57 -5.29
C ASN A 96 7.42 -3.81 -6.40
N ASP A 97 8.30 -4.49 -7.13
CA ASP A 97 9.09 -3.90 -8.21
C ASP A 97 8.21 -3.44 -9.36
N GLY A 98 7.15 -4.20 -9.68
CA GLY A 98 6.14 -3.80 -10.66
C GLY A 98 5.38 -2.54 -10.25
N PHE A 99 5.02 -2.40 -8.97
CA PHE A 99 4.40 -1.18 -8.46
C PHE A 99 5.35 0.03 -8.59
N LEU A 100 6.62 -0.15 -8.19
CA LEU A 100 7.63 0.89 -8.27
C LEU A 100 7.98 1.28 -9.71
N ALA A 101 8.00 0.31 -10.64
CA ALA A 101 8.23 0.57 -12.06
C ALA A 101 7.06 1.34 -12.70
N ALA A 102 5.85 1.19 -12.17
CA ALA A 102 4.68 1.96 -12.59
C ALA A 102 4.65 3.38 -11.99
N ARG A 103 5.62 3.77 -11.14
CA ARG A 103 5.79 5.16 -10.69
C ARG A 103 6.57 5.91 -11.75
N GLU A 104 5.83 6.59 -12.62
CA GLU A 104 6.30 7.26 -13.83
C GLU A 104 7.41 8.28 -13.56
N THR A 105 7.43 8.88 -12.37
CA THR A 105 8.42 9.88 -11.96
C THR A 105 9.23 9.40 -10.75
N ALA A 106 10.45 9.93 -10.63
CA ALA A 106 11.31 9.69 -9.47
C ALA A 106 10.67 10.20 -8.16
N GLU A 107 9.87 11.26 -8.22
CA GLU A 107 9.16 11.82 -7.08
C GLU A 107 8.08 10.86 -6.56
N LEU A 108 7.22 10.35 -7.44
CA LEU A 108 6.17 9.38 -7.08
C LEU A 108 6.77 8.06 -6.57
N ARG A 109 7.94 7.65 -7.10
CA ARG A 109 8.69 6.51 -6.58
C ARG A 109 9.23 6.79 -5.17
N ALA A 110 9.87 7.94 -4.98
CA ALA A 110 10.45 8.32 -3.70
C ALA A 110 9.39 8.44 -2.60
N GLU A 111 8.23 9.00 -2.94
CA GLU A 111 7.05 9.06 -2.06
C GLU A 111 6.64 7.68 -1.57
N THR A 112 6.31 6.75 -2.48
CA THR A 112 5.79 5.44 -2.05
C THR A 112 6.83 4.64 -1.28
N VAL A 113 8.12 4.79 -1.60
CA VAL A 113 9.22 4.14 -0.89
C VAL A 113 9.37 4.73 0.51
N GLN A 114 9.32 6.05 0.67
CA GLN A 114 9.38 6.70 1.98
C GLN A 114 8.20 6.28 2.87
N MET A 115 7.00 6.23 2.30
CA MET A 115 5.81 5.77 3.00
C MET A 115 5.91 4.30 3.40
N GLY A 116 6.46 3.43 2.54
CA GLY A 116 6.70 2.02 2.85
C GLY A 116 7.72 1.82 3.98
N TYR A 117 8.83 2.56 3.95
CA TYR A 117 9.81 2.57 5.05
C TYR A 117 9.19 3.02 6.38
N SER A 118 8.32 4.02 6.35
CA SER A 118 7.64 4.50 7.55
C SER A 118 6.61 3.47 8.04
N CYS A 119 5.88 2.83 7.13
CA CYS A 119 4.91 1.77 7.46
C CYS A 119 5.59 0.58 8.15
N LEU A 120 6.77 0.14 7.68
CA LEU A 120 7.56 -0.93 8.31
C LEU A 120 7.89 -0.63 9.79
N LYS A 121 8.08 0.64 10.14
CA LYS A 121 8.35 1.06 11.53
C LYS A 121 7.11 1.05 12.41
N VAL A 122 5.94 1.34 11.82
CA VAL A 122 4.67 1.48 12.54
C VAL A 122 3.99 0.13 12.77
N LEU A 123 4.13 -0.83 11.84
CA LEU A 123 3.46 -2.13 11.93
C LEU A 123 3.74 -2.91 13.23
N PRO A 124 4.99 -3.01 13.72
CA PRO A 124 5.29 -3.67 14.99
C PRO A 124 4.53 -3.05 16.17
N GLU A 125 4.32 -1.74 16.17
CA GLU A 125 3.61 -1.04 17.24
C GLU A 125 2.10 -1.29 17.19
N LEU A 126 1.52 -1.36 15.99
CA LEU A 126 0.08 -1.58 15.79
C LEU A 126 -0.37 -3.03 15.99
N PHE A 127 0.53 -3.98 15.78
CA PHE A 127 0.20 -5.40 15.68
C PHE A 127 1.08 -6.30 16.56
N ASP A 128 1.50 -5.81 17.73
CA ASP A 128 2.27 -6.56 18.75
C ASP A 128 3.54 -7.26 18.20
N GLY A 129 4.30 -6.55 17.39
CA GLY A 129 5.52 -7.08 16.77
C GLY A 129 5.28 -7.80 15.44
N ALA A 130 4.05 -7.81 14.89
CA ALA A 130 3.85 -8.28 13.52
C ALA A 130 4.78 -7.55 12.55
N ALA A 131 5.24 -8.26 11.52
CA ALA A 131 6.28 -7.85 10.57
C ALA A 131 7.71 -7.70 11.13
N SER A 132 7.93 -7.76 12.45
CA SER A 132 9.29 -7.69 13.03
C SER A 132 10.13 -8.89 12.59
N GLY A 133 11.29 -8.63 11.99
CA GLY A 133 12.18 -9.69 11.49
C GLY A 133 11.71 -10.37 10.21
N THR A 134 10.72 -9.83 9.51
CA THR A 134 10.31 -10.34 8.20
C THR A 134 11.31 -9.97 7.11
N TRP A 135 11.35 -10.78 6.05
CA TRP A 135 12.14 -10.50 4.85
C TRP A 135 11.71 -9.20 4.15
N LEU A 136 10.52 -8.64 4.46
CA LEU A 136 10.11 -7.31 3.97
C LEU A 136 11.12 -6.22 4.35
N THR A 137 11.76 -6.34 5.52
CA THR A 137 12.83 -5.41 5.95
C THR A 137 14.12 -5.51 5.12
N THR A 138 14.23 -6.54 4.28
CA THR A 138 15.35 -6.75 3.36
C THR A 138 15.09 -6.23 1.94
N LEU A 139 13.86 -5.78 1.65
CA LEU A 139 13.55 -5.12 0.39
C LEU A 139 14.36 -3.81 0.28
N PRO A 140 15.14 -3.60 -0.80
CA PRO A 140 15.92 -2.37 -0.98
C PRO A 140 15.06 -1.12 -1.11
N GLU A 141 13.87 -1.25 -1.68
CA GLU A 141 12.87 -0.19 -1.84
C GLU A 141 11.49 -0.78 -1.55
N PRO A 142 11.02 -0.74 -0.29
CA PRO A 142 9.70 -1.24 0.06
C PRO A 142 8.63 -0.24 -0.38
N ALA A 143 7.81 -0.60 -1.36
CA ALA A 143 6.66 0.21 -1.75
C ALA A 143 5.57 0.15 -0.66
N PHE A 144 4.90 1.28 -0.43
CA PHE A 144 3.87 1.36 0.61
C PHE A 144 2.77 0.29 0.50
N PRO A 145 2.18 0.02 -0.68
CA PRO A 145 1.12 -0.99 -0.79
C PRO A 145 1.61 -2.42 -0.47
N THR A 146 2.89 -2.73 -0.74
CA THR A 146 3.49 -4.03 -0.41
C THR A 146 3.57 -4.23 1.09
N VAL A 147 3.97 -3.20 1.83
CA VAL A 147 4.11 -3.26 3.29
C VAL A 147 2.74 -3.20 3.99
N TRP A 148 1.81 -2.42 3.44
CA TRP A 148 0.51 -2.17 4.05
C TRP A 148 -0.49 -3.33 3.93
N SER A 149 -0.38 -4.12 2.85
CA SER A 149 -1.30 -5.23 2.52
C SER A 149 -1.15 -6.44 3.42
#